data_AF-A0A674NAK1-F1
#
_entry.id   AF-A0A674NAK1-F1
#
_cell.length_a   1.000
_cell.length_b   1.000
_cell.length_c   1.000
_cell.angle_alpha   90.00
_cell.angle_beta   90.00
_cell.angle_gamma   90.00
#
_symmetry.space_group_name_H-M   'P 1'
#
loop_
_entity.id
_entity.type
_entity.pdbx_description
1 polymer ?
#
loop_
_entity_poly.entity_id
_entity_poly.type
_entity_poly.pdbx_seq_one_letter_code
_entity_poly.pdbx_strand_id
1 'polypeptide(L)'
;MLSLDFLDDVRRMNKRQLYYQVLNFGMIVSSALMIWKGLMVVTGSESPIVVVLRENGDIKFLTKGDNNAVDDRGLYKQGQHWLEKKDVVGRARGFVPYIGIVTILMNDYPKLKYAVLFMLGLFVLVHRE
;
A
#
# COMPACT_ATOMS: atom_id res chain seq x y z
N MET A 1 -26.80 18.71 -3.13
CA MET A 1 -27.58 17.59 -3.71
C MET A 1 -27.21 16.27 -3.02
N LEU A 2 -25.94 15.86 -3.03
CA LEU A 2 -25.42 14.61 -2.42
C LEU A 2 -25.73 14.26 -0.93
N SER A 3 -26.06 15.21 -0.05
CA SER A 3 -26.31 14.91 1.38
C SER A 3 -27.79 14.61 1.69
N LEU A 4 -28.71 15.19 0.91
CA LEU A 4 -30.15 15.06 1.15
C LEU A 4 -30.70 13.76 0.54
N ASP A 5 -30.17 13.33 -0.61
CA ASP A 5 -30.56 12.08 -1.27
C ASP A 5 -30.30 10.84 -0.38
N PHE A 6 -29.20 10.84 0.38
CA PHE A 6 -28.88 9.77 1.33
C PHE A 6 -29.87 9.70 2.50
N LEU A 7 -30.27 10.85 3.05
CA LEU A 7 -31.22 10.90 4.16
C LEU A 7 -32.63 10.48 3.71
N ASP A 8 -33.01 10.83 2.48
CA ASP A 8 -34.27 10.41 1.89
C ASP A 8 -34.30 8.90 1.61
N ASP A 9 -33.19 8.32 1.15
CA ASP A 9 -33.05 6.87 0.98
C ASP A 9 -33.14 6.13 2.31
N VAL A 10 -32.44 6.59 3.36
CA VAL A 10 -32.50 6.00 4.71
C VAL A 10 -33.93 6.05 5.28
N ARG A 11 -34.66 7.15 5.01
CA ARG A 11 -36.05 7.32 5.47
C ARG A 11 -37.04 6.39 4.76
N ARG A 12 -36.73 5.97 3.52
CA ARG A 12 -37.58 5.08 2.70
C ARG A 12 -37.37 3.60 3.02
N MET A 13 -36.39 3.24 3.85
CA MET A 13 -36.07 1.84 4.12
C MET A 13 -37.02 1.20 5.13
N ASN A 14 -37.40 -0.05 4.86
CA ASN A 14 -38.15 -0.83 5.83
C ASN A 14 -37.31 -1.08 7.09
N LYS A 15 -37.94 -1.09 8.28
CA LYS A 15 -37.23 -1.30 9.56
C LYS A 15 -36.30 -2.52 9.54
N ARG A 16 -36.73 -3.62 8.90
CA ARG A 16 -35.90 -4.83 8.71
C ARG A 16 -34.65 -4.57 7.86
N GLN A 17 -34.77 -3.80 6.78
CA GLN A 17 -33.63 -3.44 5.93
C GLN A 17 -32.65 -2.53 6.67
N LEU A 18 -33.15 -1.58 7.46
CA LEU A 18 -32.31 -0.74 8.31
C LEU A 18 -31.50 -1.58 9.30
N TYR A 19 -32.11 -2.58 9.95
CA TYR A 19 -31.38 -3.50 10.84
C TYR A 19 -30.28 -4.26 10.12
N TYR A 20 -30.53 -4.79 8.91
CA TYR A 20 -29.51 -5.51 8.15
C TYR A 20 -28.37 -4.59 7.70
N GLN A 21 -28.65 -3.35 7.32
CA GLN A 21 -27.61 -2.38 6.95
C GLN A 21 -26.72 -2.02 8.14
N VAL A 22 -27.33 -1.75 9.30
CA VAL A 22 -26.60 -1.48 10.54
C VAL A 22 -25.76 -2.69 10.95
N LEU A 23 -26.31 -3.90 10.85
CA LEU A 23 -25.60 -5.13 11.17
C LEU A 23 -24.42 -5.34 10.21
N ASN A 24 -24.63 -5.20 8.90
CA ASN A 24 -23.56 -5.35 7.90
C ASN A 24 -22.45 -4.31 8.11
N PHE A 25 -22.81 -3.07 8.39
CA PHE A 25 -21.85 -2.03 8.74
C PHE A 25 -21.08 -2.39 10.02
N GLY A 26 -21.77 -2.87 11.06
CA GLY A 26 -21.16 -3.33 12.30
C GLY A 26 -20.17 -4.49 12.07
N MET A 27 -20.50 -5.43 11.19
CA MET A 27 -19.62 -6.53 10.80
C MET A 27 -18.37 -6.03 10.07
N ILE A 28 -18.50 -5.06 9.16
CA ILE A 28 -17.36 -4.45 8.46
C ILE A 28 -16.42 -3.77 9.47
N VAL A 29 -16.96 -2.92 10.35
CA VAL A 29 -16.16 -2.23 11.39
C VAL A 29 -15.49 -3.23 12.34
N SER A 30 -16.22 -4.26 12.76
CA SER A 30 -15.69 -5.33 13.60
C SER A 30 -14.53 -6.07 12.93
N SER A 31 -14.66 -6.44 11.65
CA SER A 31 -13.61 -7.13 10.91
C SER A 31 -12.33 -6.30 10.79
N ALA A 32 -12.45 -4.99 10.54
CA ALA A 32 -11.31 -4.08 10.50
C ALA A 32 -10.58 -4.00 11.85
N LEU A 33 -11.34 -3.93 12.96
CA LEU A 33 -10.78 -3.95 14.31
C LEU A 33 -10.12 -5.29 14.66
N MET A 34 -10.68 -6.42 14.21
CA MET A 34 -10.08 -7.74 14.39
C MET A 34 -8.74 -7.86 13.66
N ILE A 35 -8.64 -7.36 12.42
CA ILE A 35 -7.38 -7.31 11.67
C ILE A 35 -6.35 -6.45 12.41
N TRP A 36 -6.75 -5.27 12.90
CA TRP A 36 -5.89 -4.37 13.66
C TRP A 36 -5.36 -5.03 14.96
N LYS A 37 -6.24 -5.72 15.70
CA LYS A 37 -5.88 -6.48 16.91
C LYS A 37 -4.97 -7.67 16.60
N GLY A 38 -5.22 -8.39 15.51
CA GLY A 38 -4.35 -9.47 15.04
C GLY A 38 -2.94 -8.97 14.70
N LEU A 39 -2.84 -7.83 14.02
CA LEU A 39 -1.55 -7.20 13.73
C LEU A 39 -0.79 -6.82 15.01
N MET A 40 -1.46 -6.27 16.02
CA MET A 40 -0.82 -5.96 17.32
C MET A 40 -0.26 -7.20 18.01
N VAL A 41 -0.99 -8.33 17.98
CA VAL A 41 -0.55 -9.59 18.59
C VAL A 41 0.65 -10.19 17.85
N VAL A 42 0.60 -10.24 16.51
CA VAL A 42 1.69 -10.80 15.69
C VAL A 42 2.95 -9.93 15.78
N THR A 43 2.79 -8.61 15.80
CA THR A 43 3.92 -7.67 15.83
C THR A 43 4.46 -7.40 17.24
N GLY A 44 3.76 -7.84 18.30
CA GLY A 44 4.16 -7.61 19.69
C GLY A 44 4.17 -6.14 20.11
N SER A 45 3.42 -5.28 19.41
CA SER A 45 3.41 -3.83 19.61
C SER A 45 1.98 -3.31 19.73
N GLU A 46 1.73 -2.40 20.68
CA GLU A 46 0.44 -1.68 20.83
C GLU A 46 0.14 -0.76 19.63
N SER A 47 1.14 -0.55 18.78
CA SER A 47 0.96 0.13 17.51
C SER A 47 1.81 -0.58 16.44
N PRO A 48 1.20 -1.38 15.56
CA PRO A 48 1.92 -2.14 14.54
C PRO A 48 2.58 -1.21 13.51
N ILE A 49 2.14 0.06 13.47
CA ILE A 49 2.70 1.13 12.64
C ILE A 49 3.14 2.27 13.56
N VAL A 50 4.28 2.13 14.23
CA VAL A 50 4.95 3.25 14.92
C VAL A 50 6.38 3.42 14.46
N VAL A 51 6.72 4.66 14.14
CA VAL A 51 8.09 5.09 13.86
C VAL A 51 8.76 5.46 15.17
N VAL A 52 9.65 4.58 15.66
CA VAL A 52 10.59 4.94 16.73
C VAL A 52 11.80 5.65 16.11
N LEU A 53 12.02 6.91 16.52
CA LEU A 53 13.30 7.59 16.38
C LEU A 53 14.10 7.34 17.67
N ARG A 54 15.36 6.92 17.57
CA ARG A 54 16.30 6.94 18.69
C ARG A 54 17.43 7.95 18.44
N GLU A 55 17.68 8.72 19.48
CA GLU A 55 18.79 9.63 19.71
C GLU A 55 20.13 8.90 19.93
N ASN A 56 21.21 9.67 19.75
CA ASN A 56 22.61 9.49 20.22
C ASN A 56 23.66 9.45 19.09
N GLY A 57 24.22 10.63 18.79
CA GLY A 57 25.62 10.86 18.37
C GLY A 57 26.12 10.23 17.06
N ASP A 58 26.05 10.99 15.96
CA ASP A 58 26.67 10.83 14.63
C ASP A 58 26.80 9.41 14.05
N ILE A 59 25.73 9.00 13.38
CA ILE A 59 25.71 7.83 12.51
C ILE A 59 26.10 8.27 11.09
N LYS A 60 27.18 7.69 10.57
CA LYS A 60 27.62 7.83 9.18
C LYS A 60 27.15 6.63 8.36
N PHE A 61 26.54 6.89 7.21
CA PHE A 61 26.04 5.87 6.30
C PHE A 61 26.94 5.73 5.07
N LEU A 62 27.12 4.48 4.63
CA LEU A 62 27.72 4.12 3.36
C LEU A 62 26.65 3.35 2.58
N THR A 63 26.25 3.84 1.41
CA THR A 63 25.30 3.15 0.55
C THR A 63 26.02 2.16 -0.35
N LYS A 64 25.32 1.07 -0.61
CA LYS A 64 25.66 0.12 -1.66
C LYS A 64 24.36 -0.28 -2.35
N GLY A 65 24.22 0.08 -3.62
CA GLY A 65 22.99 -0.11 -4.38
C GLY A 65 22.97 -1.36 -5.26
N ASP A 66 24.14 -1.86 -5.66
CA ASP A 66 24.27 -2.93 -6.65
C ASP A 66 25.19 -4.06 -6.17
N ASN A 67 25.37 -5.07 -7.03
CA ASN A 67 26.23 -6.22 -6.75
C ASN A 67 27.61 -6.05 -7.41
N ASN A 68 28.36 -5.03 -6.98
CA ASN A 68 29.74 -4.82 -7.43
C ASN A 68 30.72 -4.76 -6.24
N ALA A 69 32.02 -4.72 -6.53
CA ALA A 69 33.09 -4.65 -5.51
C ALA A 69 33.40 -3.21 -5.04
N VAL A 70 32.77 -2.20 -5.63
CA VAL A 70 33.02 -0.78 -5.40
C VAL A 70 31.93 -0.23 -4.47
N ASP A 71 32.21 0.88 -3.77
CA ASP A 71 31.22 1.59 -2.97
C ASP A 71 30.57 2.73 -3.79
N ASP A 72 29.35 3.14 -3.45
CA ASP A 72 28.62 4.22 -4.14
C ASP A 72 29.20 5.63 -3.90
N ARG A 73 30.40 5.75 -3.30
CA ARG A 73 31.02 7.03 -2.92
C ARG A 73 31.22 7.96 -4.12
N GLY A 74 31.35 7.42 -5.33
CA GLY A 74 31.45 8.21 -6.57
C GLY A 74 30.16 8.95 -6.94
N LEU A 75 29.02 8.58 -6.37
CA LEU A 75 27.73 9.24 -6.57
C LEU A 75 27.47 10.34 -5.52
N TYR A 76 28.31 10.44 -4.48
CA TYR A 76 28.19 11.49 -3.49
C TYR A 76 28.69 12.83 -4.04
N LYS A 77 28.37 13.92 -3.34
CA LYS A 77 28.93 15.23 -3.66
C LYS A 77 30.47 15.19 -3.56
N GLN A 78 31.16 15.96 -4.41
CA GLN A 78 32.63 16.00 -4.37
C GLN A 78 33.16 16.31 -2.95
N GLY A 79 34.06 15.46 -2.46
CA GLY A 79 34.64 15.53 -1.11
C GLY A 79 33.78 14.90 0.00
N GLN A 80 32.58 14.42 -0.30
CA GLN A 80 31.73 13.71 0.66
C GLN A 80 31.99 12.21 0.57
N HIS A 81 32.46 11.61 1.66
CA HIS A 81 32.75 10.17 1.74
C HIS A 81 31.71 9.38 2.54
N TRP A 82 30.86 10.08 3.29
CA TRP A 82 29.88 9.52 4.21
C TRP A 82 28.59 10.33 4.13
N LEU A 83 27.45 9.65 4.21
CA LEU A 83 26.16 10.30 4.35
C LEU A 83 25.84 10.49 5.83
N GLU A 84 25.28 11.63 6.19
CA GLU A 84 24.82 11.92 7.55
C GLU A 84 23.32 11.64 7.67
N LYS A 85 22.78 11.57 8.90
CA LYS A 85 21.34 11.40 9.13
C LYS A 85 20.48 12.43 8.37
N LYS A 86 20.99 13.64 8.14
CA LYS A 86 20.30 14.71 7.39
C LYS A 86 20.12 14.39 5.90
N ASP A 87 20.98 13.56 5.33
CA ASP A 87 20.92 13.18 3.92
C ASP A 87 19.95 12.00 3.69
N VAL A 88 19.50 11.35 4.78
CA VAL A 88 18.60 10.19 4.73
C VAL A 88 17.15 10.64 4.87
N VAL A 89 16.39 10.59 3.75
CA VAL A 89 14.97 10.98 3.71
C VAL A 89 14.06 9.98 4.43
N GLY A 90 14.43 8.69 4.46
CA GLY A 90 13.61 7.65 5.09
C GLY A 90 14.29 6.28 5.15
N ARG A 91 13.64 5.32 5.82
CA ARG A 91 14.09 3.92 5.93
C ARG A 91 13.00 2.97 5.43
N ALA A 92 13.34 2.08 4.52
CA ALA A 92 12.44 1.01 4.10
C ALA A 92 12.11 0.09 5.30
N ARG A 93 10.81 -0.07 5.58
CA ARG A 93 10.29 -0.83 6.74
C ARG A 93 9.70 -2.18 6.38
N GLY A 94 9.41 -2.39 5.10
CA GLY A 94 8.88 -3.61 4.54
C GLY A 94 9.27 -3.70 3.08
N PHE A 95 9.42 -4.93 2.60
CA PHE A 95 9.75 -5.25 1.23
C PHE A 95 8.73 -6.28 0.75
N VAL A 96 7.97 -5.94 -0.29
CA VAL A 96 6.99 -6.86 -0.86
C VAL A 96 7.47 -7.26 -2.25
N PRO A 97 8.17 -8.40 -2.36
CA PRO A 97 8.71 -8.84 -3.64
C PRO A 97 7.57 -9.21 -4.60
N TYR A 98 7.85 -9.16 -5.90
CA TYR A 98 7.00 -9.62 -7.01
C TYR A 98 5.72 -8.81 -7.28
N ILE A 99 5.18 -8.02 -6.33
CA ILE A 99 3.95 -7.21 -6.56
C ILE A 99 4.07 -6.29 -7.79
N GLY A 100 5.24 -5.67 -7.98
CA GLY A 100 5.46 -4.74 -9.08
C GLY A 100 5.62 -5.39 -10.45
N ILE A 101 5.77 -6.72 -10.54
CA ILE A 101 6.08 -7.39 -11.81
C ILE A 101 4.96 -7.21 -12.83
N VAL A 102 3.70 -7.27 -12.40
CA VAL A 102 2.56 -7.07 -13.30
C VAL A 102 2.59 -5.67 -13.89
N THR A 103 2.87 -4.66 -13.06
CA THR A 103 2.97 -3.25 -13.50
C THR A 103 4.15 -3.05 -14.45
N ILE A 104 5.32 -3.61 -14.14
CA ILE A 104 6.51 -3.55 -15.00
C ILE A 104 6.21 -4.22 -16.34
N LEU A 105 5.64 -5.42 -16.33
CA LEU A 105 5.31 -6.17 -17.53
C LEU A 105 4.29 -5.42 -18.41
N MET A 106 3.27 -4.80 -17.81
CA MET A 106 2.28 -3.99 -18.53
C MET A 106 2.86 -2.68 -19.09
N ASN A 107 3.88 -2.12 -18.45
CA ASN A 107 4.55 -0.89 -18.88
C ASN A 107 5.59 -1.15 -19.98
N ASP A 108 6.44 -2.16 -19.80
CA ASP A 108 7.53 -2.52 -20.71
C ASP A 108 6.99 -3.14 -22.02
N TYR A 109 5.83 -3.79 -21.96
CA TYR A 109 5.15 -4.35 -23.13
C TYR A 109 3.74 -3.75 -23.30
N PRO A 110 3.61 -2.53 -23.87
CA PRO A 110 2.32 -1.91 -24.11
C PRO A 110 1.37 -2.79 -24.93
N LYS A 111 1.91 -3.62 -25.84
CA LYS A 111 1.15 -4.60 -26.63
C LYS A 111 0.41 -5.62 -25.77
N LEU A 112 0.99 -6.03 -24.63
CA LEU A 112 0.36 -6.95 -23.69
C LEU A 112 -0.91 -6.34 -23.08
N LYS A 113 -0.87 -5.05 -22.72
CA LYS A 113 -2.04 -4.32 -22.23
C LYS A 113 -3.19 -4.35 -23.24
N TYR A 114 -2.90 -4.06 -24.51
CA TYR A 114 -3.93 -4.10 -25.56
C TYR A 114 -4.45 -5.52 -25.82
N ALA A 115 -3.59 -6.54 -25.76
CA ALA A 115 -4.01 -7.93 -25.90
C ALA A 115 -4.95 -8.37 -24.75
N VAL A 116 -4.64 -7.99 -23.50
CA VAL A 116 -5.49 -8.28 -22.34
C VAL A 116 -6.85 -7.60 -22.47
N LEU A 117 -6.88 -6.31 -22.87
CA LEU A 117 -8.13 -5.59 -23.09
C LEU A 117 -8.96 -6.20 -24.22
N PHE A 118 -8.32 -6.64 -25.30
CA PHE A 118 -8.98 -7.33 -26.40
C PHE A 118 -9.60 -8.66 -25.95
N MET A 119 -8.85 -9.50 -25.21
CA MET A 119 -9.35 -10.76 -24.66
C MET A 119 -10.51 -10.55 -23.69
N LEU A 120 -10.43 -9.54 -22.83
CA LEU A 120 -11.54 -9.14 -21.94
C LEU A 120 -12.78 -8.72 -22.73
N GLY A 121 -12.61 -7.92 -23.79
CA GLY A 121 -13.69 -7.52 -24.68
C GLY A 121 -14.38 -8.72 -25.35
N LEU A 122 -13.59 -9.67 -25.86
CA LEU A 122 -14.12 -10.92 -26.42
C LEU A 122 -14.83 -11.78 -25.37
N PHE A 123 -14.25 -11.90 -24.18
CA PHE A 123 -14.87 -12.64 -23.07
C PHE A 123 -16.25 -12.07 -22.72
N VAL A 124 -16.36 -10.75 -22.59
CA VAL A 124 -17.64 -10.07 -22.31
C VAL A 124 -18.66 -10.28 -23.44
N LEU A 125 -18.22 -10.31 -24.70
CA LEU A 125 -19.10 -10.58 -25.85
C LEU A 125 -19.60 -12.02 -25.86
N VAL A 126 -18.76 -12.99 -25.46
CA VAL A 126 -19.10 -14.42 -25.42
C VAL A 126 -19.97 -14.77 -24.21
N HIS A 127 -19.74 -14.14 -23.06
CA HIS A 127 -20.53 -14.33 -21.82
C HIS A 127 -21.75 -13.41 -21.72
N ARG A 128 -22.20 -12.84 -22.85
CA ARG A 128 -23.40 -11.99 -22.87
C ARG A 128 -24.66 -12.87 -22.90
N GLU A 129 -24.96 -13.48 -21.76
CA GLU A 129 -26.27 -14.06 -21.40
C GLU A 129 -26.75 -13.45 -20.07
#